data_AF-A0AAV2HHC2-F1
#
_entry.id   AF-A0AAV2HHC2-F1
#
_cell.length_a   1.000
_cell.length_b   1.000
_cell.length_c   1.000
_cell.angle_alpha   90.00
_cell.angle_beta   90.00
_cell.angle_gamma   90.00
#
_symmetry.space_group_name_H-M   'P 1'
#
loop_
_entity.id
_entity.type
_entity.pdbx_description
1 polymer ?
#
loop_
_entity_poly.entity_id
_entity_poly.type
_entity_poly.pdbx_seq_one_letter_code
_entity_poly.pdbx_strand_id
1 'polypeptide(L)'
;MTTPAQQTYKSQGRALAGCNFVAQDQIWKDHVGHEHVATKSWPSHWSFLSTEYDELVREDFPNRKKDKSNKMAAKAAVKNLIEVRPVTPLDQYIHVQPSTRPVPKTTSGQVGWRSTDRVLALEKYGRYAKPKGGLVKQLNWPAEAVD
;
A
#
# COMPACT_ATOMS: atom_id res chain seq x y z
N MET A 1 -8.38 21.34 -49.45
CA MET A 1 -9.36 21.53 -48.37
C MET A 1 -8.63 21.26 -47.07
N THR A 2 -8.22 22.31 -46.37
CA THR A 2 -7.34 22.21 -45.19
C THR A 2 -8.15 22.57 -43.95
N THR A 3 -8.32 21.60 -43.05
CA THR A 3 -9.07 21.75 -41.80
C THR A 3 -8.28 22.59 -40.79
N PRO A 4 -8.86 23.61 -40.14
CA PRO A 4 -8.16 24.38 -39.12
C PRO A 4 -8.02 23.60 -37.81
N ALA A 5 -6.84 23.68 -37.22
CA ALA A 5 -6.49 23.08 -35.94
C ALA A 5 -7.30 23.70 -34.78
N GLN A 6 -7.91 22.85 -33.98
CA GLN A 6 -8.62 23.26 -32.76
C GLN A 6 -7.62 23.75 -31.71
N GLN A 7 -7.72 25.03 -31.35
CA GLN A 7 -6.96 25.62 -30.25
C GLN A 7 -7.45 25.04 -28.92
N THR A 8 -6.56 24.36 -28.21
CA THR A 8 -6.79 23.90 -26.85
C THR A 8 -6.61 25.08 -25.89
N TYR A 9 -7.72 25.66 -25.42
CA TYR A 9 -7.68 26.65 -24.35
C TYR A 9 -7.28 25.96 -23.05
N LYS A 10 -6.08 26.28 -22.54
CA LYS A 10 -5.64 25.87 -21.21
C LYS A 10 -6.66 26.38 -20.19
N SER A 11 -7.33 25.44 -19.52
CA SER A 11 -8.20 25.70 -18.37
C SER A 11 -7.40 26.45 -17.29
N GLN A 12 -7.57 27.78 -17.25
CA GLN A 12 -7.15 28.58 -16.11
C GLN A 12 -7.96 28.09 -14.89
N GLY A 13 -7.26 27.79 -13.79
CA GLY A 13 -7.89 27.26 -12.58
C GLY A 13 -9.08 28.13 -12.15
N ARG A 14 -10.20 27.50 -11.76
CA ARG A 14 -11.37 28.21 -11.25
C ARG A 14 -10.96 29.07 -10.06
N ALA A 15 -11.04 30.40 -10.20
CA ALA A 15 -11.07 31.29 -9.05
C ALA A 15 -12.24 30.85 -8.15
N LEU A 16 -11.96 30.64 -6.86
CA LEU A 16 -12.96 30.30 -5.85
C LEU A 16 -14.08 31.35 -5.90
N ALA A 17 -15.30 30.91 -6.18
CA ALA A 17 -16.48 31.78 -6.20
C ALA A 17 -16.67 32.38 -4.80
N GLY A 18 -16.41 33.69 -4.66
CA GLY A 18 -16.58 34.42 -3.41
C GLY A 18 -15.35 35.18 -2.90
N CYS A 19 -14.17 35.06 -3.54
CA CYS A 19 -13.00 35.85 -3.15
C CYS A 19 -12.84 37.09 -4.05
N ASN A 20 -12.86 38.28 -3.44
CA ASN A 20 -12.53 39.55 -4.10
C ASN A 20 -11.11 39.48 -4.70
N PHE A 21 -10.90 40.01 -5.91
CA PHE A 21 -9.58 40.08 -6.55
C PHE A 21 -8.54 40.80 -5.67
N VAL A 22 -8.99 41.76 -4.86
CA VAL A 22 -8.15 42.45 -3.86
C VAL A 22 -7.71 41.49 -2.75
N ALA A 23 -8.60 40.61 -2.29
CA ALA A 23 -8.26 39.62 -1.28
C ALA A 23 -7.30 38.56 -1.86
N GLN A 24 -7.47 38.17 -3.12
CA GLN A 24 -6.54 37.27 -3.80
C GLN A 24 -5.14 37.88 -3.96
N ASP A 25 -5.07 39.17 -4.34
CA ASP A 25 -3.81 39.89 -4.45
C ASP A 25 -3.10 40.03 -3.08
N GLN A 26 -3.86 40.29 -2.01
CA GLN A 26 -3.30 40.36 -0.67
C GLN A 26 -2.76 38.99 -0.18
N ILE A 27 -3.49 37.89 -0.42
CA ILE A 27 -3.02 36.54 -0.12
C ILE A 27 -1.71 36.24 -0.87
N TRP A 28 -1.64 36.64 -2.14
CA TRP A 28 -0.42 36.45 -2.93
C TRP A 28 0.76 37.24 -2.36
N LYS A 29 0.56 38.51 -2.00
CA LYS A 29 1.59 39.34 -1.34
C LYS A 29 2.06 38.74 -0.03
N ASP A 30 1.16 38.25 0.79
CA ASP A 30 1.48 37.61 2.07
C ASP A 30 2.30 36.33 1.85
N HIS A 31 1.94 35.49 0.86
CA HIS A 31 2.72 34.31 0.50
C HIS A 31 4.15 34.67 0.06
N VAL A 32 4.30 35.66 -0.83
CA VAL A 32 5.63 36.11 -1.28
C VAL A 32 6.44 36.68 -0.11
N GLY A 33 5.79 37.42 0.79
CA GLY A 33 6.42 37.93 2.01
C GLY A 33 6.91 36.81 2.93
N HIS A 34 6.08 35.80 3.17
CA HIS A 34 6.45 34.62 3.97
C HIS A 34 7.57 33.82 3.32
N GLU A 35 7.54 33.62 2.00
CA GLU A 35 8.61 32.94 1.26
C GLU A 35 9.95 33.67 1.41
N HIS A 36 9.95 35.00 1.32
CA HIS A 36 11.15 35.81 1.51
C HIS A 36 11.71 35.72 2.92
N VAL A 37 10.85 35.79 3.94
CA VAL A 37 11.25 35.64 5.35
C VAL A 37 11.74 34.22 5.62
N ALA A 38 11.07 33.21 5.07
CA ALA A 38 11.49 31.82 5.15
C ALA A 38 12.87 31.65 4.52
N THR A 39 13.11 32.19 3.33
CA THR A 39 14.41 32.12 2.64
C THR A 39 15.55 32.70 3.48
N LYS A 40 15.30 33.82 4.17
CA LYS A 40 16.31 34.44 5.06
C LYS A 40 16.55 33.65 6.34
N SER A 41 15.49 33.11 6.94
CA SER A 41 15.58 32.33 8.18
C SER A 41 15.98 30.87 7.94
N TRP A 42 15.90 30.39 6.69
CA TRP A 42 16.17 29.01 6.30
C TRP A 42 17.61 28.57 6.60
N PRO A 43 18.67 29.31 6.22
CA PRO A 43 20.04 28.93 6.57
C PRO A 43 20.28 28.86 8.08
N SER A 44 19.61 29.68 8.88
CA SER A 44 19.81 29.66 10.33
C SER A 44 19.27 28.38 10.97
N HIS A 45 18.09 27.92 10.53
CA HIS A 45 17.43 26.76 11.14
C HIS A 45 17.79 25.44 10.44
N TRP A 46 18.11 25.49 9.16
CA TRP A 46 18.27 24.33 8.29
C TRP A 46 19.64 24.27 7.61
N SER A 47 20.63 25.08 8.03
CA SER A 47 22.02 24.96 7.54
C SER A 47 22.57 23.54 7.70
N PHE A 48 22.15 22.83 8.74
CA PHE A 48 22.56 21.43 8.97
C PHE A 48 22.20 20.49 7.81
N LEU A 49 21.20 20.81 6.97
CA LEU A 49 20.88 20.01 5.78
C LEU A 49 21.94 20.13 4.67
N SER A 50 22.71 21.22 4.68
CA SER A 50 23.82 21.44 3.75
C SER A 50 25.17 20.96 4.30
N THR A 51 25.27 20.79 5.61
CA THR A 51 26.48 20.34 6.29
C THR A 51 26.69 18.84 6.12
N GLU A 52 27.94 18.39 6.11
CA GLU A 52 28.22 16.95 6.08
C GLU A 52 27.80 16.29 7.39
N TYR A 53 27.18 15.12 7.29
CA TYR A 53 26.73 14.35 8.46
C TYR A 53 27.86 14.08 9.48
N ASP A 54 29.10 13.88 9.00
CA ASP A 54 30.23 13.62 9.88
C ASP A 54 30.63 14.86 10.72
N GLU A 55 30.36 16.08 10.25
CA GLU A 55 30.58 17.32 11.01
C GLU A 55 29.50 17.51 12.09
N LEU A 56 28.25 17.20 11.77
CA LEU A 56 27.12 17.29 12.72
C LEU A 56 27.29 16.37 13.92
N VAL A 57 27.86 15.19 13.70
CA VAL A 57 27.94 14.09 14.68
C VAL A 57 29.29 14.07 15.39
N ARG A 58 30.17 15.03 15.06
CA ARG A 58 31.54 15.11 15.56
C ARG A 58 31.62 15.27 17.08
N GLU A 59 30.74 16.09 17.65
CA GLU A 59 30.73 16.40 19.08
C GLU A 59 30.06 15.26 19.89
N ASP A 60 29.04 14.62 19.33
CA ASP A 60 28.38 13.46 19.95
C ASP A 60 29.26 12.20 19.94
N PHE A 61 30.11 12.05 18.91
CA PHE A 61 30.98 10.87 18.73
C PHE A 61 32.43 11.29 18.40
N PRO A 62 33.17 11.85 19.37
CA PRO A 62 34.50 12.46 19.15
C PRO A 62 35.56 11.47 18.65
N ASN A 63 35.37 10.18 18.89
CA ASN A 63 36.30 9.10 18.50
C ASN A 63 35.78 8.22 17.36
N ARG A 64 34.77 8.67 16.59
CA ARG A 64 34.30 7.94 15.40
C ARG A 64 35.32 8.06 14.26
N LYS A 65 36.41 7.31 14.36
CA LYS A 65 37.36 7.14 13.26
C LYS A 65 36.67 6.34 12.16
N LYS A 66 36.77 6.81 10.91
CA LYS A 66 36.46 6.02 9.72
C LYS A 66 37.52 4.93 9.58
N ASP A 67 37.50 3.91 10.43
CA ASP A 67 38.36 2.74 10.28
C ASP A 67 37.89 1.94 9.07
N LYS A 68 38.38 2.35 7.89
CA LYS A 68 38.08 1.70 6.60
C LYS A 68 38.42 0.21 6.65
N SER A 69 39.46 -0.16 7.39
CA SER A 69 39.87 -1.54 7.66
C SER A 69 38.78 -2.33 8.39
N ASN A 70 38.25 -1.79 9.50
CA ASN A 70 37.19 -2.42 10.29
C ASN A 70 35.87 -2.49 9.50
N LYS A 71 35.52 -1.43 8.75
CA LYS A 71 34.35 -1.44 7.85
C LYS A 71 34.46 -2.49 6.74
N MET A 72 35.65 -2.68 6.17
CA MET A 72 35.89 -3.69 5.14
C MET A 72 35.84 -5.10 5.73
N ALA A 73 36.41 -5.32 6.91
CA ALA A 73 36.32 -6.58 7.64
C ALA A 73 34.86 -6.93 8.00
N ALA A 74 34.10 -5.96 8.50
CA ALA A 74 32.67 -6.12 8.79
C ALA A 74 31.85 -6.43 7.53
N LYS A 75 32.11 -5.73 6.42
CA LYS A 75 31.46 -6.04 5.13
C LYS A 75 31.79 -7.44 4.62
N ALA A 76 33.04 -7.88 4.77
CA ALA A 76 33.46 -9.23 4.39
C ALA A 76 32.77 -10.29 5.26
N ALA A 77 32.67 -10.06 6.58
CA ALA A 77 31.96 -10.95 7.50
C ALA A 77 30.46 -11.09 7.16
N VAL A 78 29.80 -9.98 6.80
CA VAL A 78 28.39 -9.99 6.38
C VAL A 78 28.18 -10.72 5.05
N LYS A 79 29.08 -10.54 4.08
CA LYS A 79 29.00 -11.24 2.78
C LYS A 79 29.00 -12.76 2.96
N ASN A 80 29.85 -13.27 3.84
CA ASN A 80 29.95 -14.69 4.13
C ASN A 80 28.68 -15.27 4.81
N LEU A 81 27.87 -14.43 5.46
CA LEU A 81 26.58 -14.85 6.05
C LEU A 81 25.44 -14.88 5.04
N ILE A 82 25.53 -14.10 3.95
CA ILE A 82 24.47 -13.93 2.94
C ILE A 82 24.63 -14.92 1.78
N GLU A 83 25.82 -15.49 1.58
CA GLU A 83 26.04 -16.52 0.57
C GLU A 83 25.28 -17.81 0.93
N VAL A 84 24.02 -17.87 0.48
CA VAL A 84 23.22 -19.09 0.47
C VAL A 84 23.97 -20.09 -0.39
N ARG A 85 24.32 -21.26 0.19
CA ARG A 85 24.93 -22.34 -0.58
C ARG A 85 24.09 -22.60 -1.83
N PRO A 86 24.71 -22.87 -2.99
CA PRO A 86 23.95 -23.17 -4.20
C PRO A 86 22.98 -24.29 -3.85
N VAL A 87 21.70 -24.03 -4.09
CA VAL A 87 20.62 -24.98 -3.82
C VAL A 87 20.97 -26.23 -4.62
N THR A 88 21.31 -27.32 -3.93
CA THR A 88 21.37 -28.65 -4.55
C THR A 88 20.06 -28.82 -5.33
N PRO A 89 20.10 -29.17 -6.63
CA PRO A 89 18.90 -29.17 -7.46
C PRO A 89 17.81 -29.96 -6.75
N LEU A 90 16.75 -29.26 -6.32
CA LEU A 90 15.71 -29.82 -5.46
C LEU A 90 15.04 -31.02 -6.12
N ASP A 91 15.08 -31.09 -7.45
CA ASP A 91 14.57 -32.19 -8.27
C ASP A 91 15.21 -33.55 -7.94
N GLN A 92 16.47 -33.56 -7.45
CA GLN A 92 17.15 -34.81 -7.07
C GLN A 92 16.64 -35.40 -5.74
N TYR A 93 15.98 -34.61 -4.89
CA TYR A 93 15.63 -35.03 -3.52
C TYR A 93 14.17 -34.78 -3.14
N ILE A 94 13.47 -33.90 -3.85
CA ILE A 94 12.05 -33.56 -3.61
C ILE A 94 11.22 -34.15 -4.75
N HIS A 95 10.77 -35.39 -4.55
CA HIS A 95 9.82 -36.02 -5.47
C HIS A 95 8.39 -35.70 -5.01
N VAL A 96 7.78 -34.67 -5.62
CA VAL A 96 6.37 -34.34 -5.39
C VAL A 96 5.50 -35.39 -6.10
N GLN A 97 4.93 -36.30 -5.32
CA GLN A 97 3.94 -37.24 -5.84
C GLN A 97 2.70 -36.48 -6.32
N PRO A 98 2.01 -36.96 -7.37
CA PRO A 98 0.78 -36.33 -7.84
C PRO A 98 -0.25 -36.23 -6.72
N SER A 99 -1.00 -35.13 -6.70
CA SER A 99 -2.09 -34.92 -5.72
C SER A 99 -3.04 -36.12 -5.74
N THR A 100 -3.36 -36.64 -4.55
CA THR A 100 -4.24 -37.81 -4.37
C THR A 100 -5.68 -37.53 -4.82
N ARG A 101 -6.06 -36.26 -4.99
CA ARG A 101 -7.38 -35.86 -5.50
C ARG A 101 -7.24 -35.00 -6.75
N PRO A 102 -8.08 -35.23 -7.78
CA PRO A 102 -8.10 -34.40 -8.97
C PRO A 102 -8.53 -32.98 -8.58
N VAL A 103 -7.82 -31.99 -9.11
CA VAL A 103 -8.19 -30.58 -8.97
C VAL A 103 -9.51 -30.36 -9.74
N PRO A 104 -10.51 -29.68 -9.14
CA PRO A 104 -11.78 -29.44 -9.82
C PRO A 104 -11.58 -28.55 -11.05
N LYS A 105 -12.14 -28.96 -12.18
CA LYS A 105 -12.05 -28.23 -13.46
C LYS A 105 -13.03 -27.06 -13.55
N THR A 106 -14.08 -27.06 -12.72
CA THR A 106 -15.15 -26.07 -12.75
C THR A 106 -15.08 -25.17 -11.52
N THR A 107 -15.50 -23.93 -11.68
CA THR A 107 -15.57 -22.95 -10.57
C THR A 107 -16.51 -23.42 -9.46
N SER A 108 -17.66 -24.03 -9.81
CA SER A 108 -18.58 -24.62 -8.83
C SER A 108 -17.95 -25.78 -8.05
N GLY A 109 -17.18 -26.64 -8.73
CA GLY A 109 -16.41 -27.70 -8.08
C GLY A 109 -15.33 -27.16 -7.15
N GLN A 110 -14.67 -26.06 -7.52
CA GLN A 110 -13.69 -25.39 -6.67
C GLN A 110 -14.35 -24.79 -5.42
N VAL A 111 -15.53 -24.18 -5.55
CA VAL A 111 -16.30 -23.67 -4.41
C VAL A 111 -16.70 -24.80 -3.47
N GLY A 112 -17.24 -25.91 -4.00
CA GLY A 112 -17.59 -27.09 -3.19
C GLY A 112 -16.38 -27.75 -2.51
N TRP A 113 -15.22 -27.77 -3.19
CA TRP A 113 -14.00 -28.31 -2.62
C TRP A 113 -13.48 -27.46 -1.45
N ARG A 114 -13.54 -26.13 -1.59
CA ARG A 114 -13.16 -25.18 -0.54
C ARG A 114 -14.19 -25.08 0.59
N SER A 115 -15.47 -25.30 0.32
CA SER A 115 -16.52 -25.28 1.35
C SER A 115 -16.43 -26.46 2.31
N THR A 116 -15.77 -27.54 1.91
CA THR A 116 -15.53 -28.72 2.76
C THR A 116 -14.38 -28.49 3.76
N ASP A 117 -13.54 -27.48 3.54
CA ASP A 117 -12.45 -27.13 4.45
C ASP A 117 -12.99 -26.43 5.71
N ARG A 118 -12.68 -27.00 6.87
CA ARG A 118 -13.10 -26.47 8.18
C ARG A 118 -12.52 -25.10 8.47
N VAL A 119 -11.35 -24.76 7.93
CA VAL A 119 -10.72 -23.45 8.14
C VAL A 119 -11.43 -22.36 7.33
N LEU A 120 -11.98 -22.72 6.17
CA LEU A 120 -12.66 -21.80 5.26
C LEU A 120 -14.16 -21.66 5.53
N ALA A 121 -14.75 -22.58 6.31
CA ALA A 121 -16.07 -22.53 6.96
C ALA A 121 -17.15 -21.68 6.24
N LEU A 122 -17.29 -21.86 4.93
CA LEU A 122 -18.25 -21.08 4.12
C LEU A 122 -19.70 -21.38 4.56
N GLU A 123 -19.94 -22.59 5.06
CA GLU A 123 -21.24 -23.05 5.57
C GLU A 123 -21.36 -22.79 7.09
N LYS A 124 -21.43 -21.52 7.50
CA LYS A 124 -21.54 -21.13 8.93
C LYS A 124 -22.70 -21.78 9.67
N TYR A 125 -23.80 -22.06 8.96
CA TYR A 125 -25.02 -22.62 9.55
C TYR A 125 -25.25 -24.11 9.19
N GLY A 126 -24.43 -24.66 8.29
CA GLY A 126 -24.39 -26.08 7.92
C GLY A 126 -25.73 -26.72 7.52
N ARG A 127 -25.75 -28.06 7.45
CA ARG A 127 -26.96 -28.88 7.23
C ARG A 127 -27.97 -28.82 8.39
N TYR A 128 -27.60 -28.22 9.52
CA TYR A 128 -28.40 -28.21 10.74
C TYR A 128 -29.19 -26.92 10.94
N ALA A 129 -29.07 -25.94 10.04
CA ALA A 129 -29.96 -24.80 10.00
C ALA A 129 -31.40 -25.29 9.77
N LYS A 130 -32.18 -25.37 10.85
CA LYS A 130 -33.60 -25.69 10.74
C LYS A 130 -34.26 -24.53 9.99
N PRO A 131 -34.96 -24.78 8.87
CA PRO A 131 -35.74 -23.72 8.25
C PRO A 131 -36.72 -23.21 9.31
N LYS A 132 -36.79 -21.89 9.50
CA LYS A 132 -37.64 -21.27 10.53
C LYS A 132 -39.15 -21.43 10.27
N GLY A 133 -39.54 -22.28 9.32
CA GLY A 133 -40.89 -22.39 8.78
C GLY A 133 -41.15 -21.32 7.72
N GLY A 134 -42.20 -21.51 6.91
CA GLY A 134 -42.66 -20.50 5.96
C GLY A 134 -43.33 -19.33 6.69
N LEU A 135 -43.23 -18.13 6.13
CA LEU A 135 -43.78 -16.88 6.69
C LEU A 135 -45.26 -17.02 7.09
N VAL A 136 -46.05 -17.69 6.25
CA VAL A 136 -47.48 -17.98 6.47
C VAL A 136 -47.72 -18.70 7.80
N LYS A 137 -46.90 -19.70 8.11
CA LYS A 137 -47.00 -20.48 9.35
C LYS A 137 -46.51 -19.70 10.57
N GLN A 138 -45.58 -18.78 10.39
CA GLN A 138 -45.09 -17.92 11.48
C GLN A 138 -46.11 -16.84 11.86
N LEU A 139 -46.84 -16.32 10.87
CA LEU A 139 -47.82 -15.26 11.04
C LEU A 139 -49.25 -15.78 11.27
N ASN A 140 -49.43 -17.11 11.35
CA ASN A 140 -50.73 -17.77 11.42
C ASN A 140 -51.72 -17.25 10.36
N TRP A 141 -51.24 -16.98 9.15
CA TRP A 141 -52.12 -16.48 8.10
C TRP A 141 -53.06 -17.56 7.59
N PRO A 142 -54.34 -17.22 7.33
CA PRO A 142 -55.27 -18.15 6.73
C PRO A 142 -54.77 -18.56 5.34
N ALA A 143 -55.00 -19.82 4.96
CA ALA A 143 -54.57 -20.36 3.67
C ALA A 143 -55.13 -19.58 2.48
N GLU A 144 -56.30 -18.95 2.67
CA GLU A 144 -56.99 -18.09 1.70
C GLU A 144 -56.21 -16.81 1.33
N ALA A 145 -55.20 -16.41 2.11
CA ALA A 145 -54.41 -15.20 1.84
C ALA A 145 -53.17 -15.44 0.94
N VAL A 146 -52.93 -16.69 0.54
CA VAL A 146 -51.73 -17.11 -0.23
C VAL A 146 -52.10 -17.49 -1.67
N ASP A 147 -53.39 -17.42 -2.02
CA ASP A 147 -53.94 -17.69 -3.35
C ASP A 147 -54.14 -16.39 -4.16
#